data_AF-A0A444JYZ5-F1
#
_entry.id   AF-A0A444JYZ5-F1
#
_cell.length_a   1.000
_cell.length_b   1.000
_cell.length_c   1.000
_cell.angle_alpha   90.00
_cell.angle_beta   90.00
_cell.angle_gamma   90.00
#
_symmetry.space_group_name_H-M   'P 1'
#
loop_
_entity.id
_entity.type
_entity.pdbx_description
1 polymer ?
#
loop_
_entity_poly.entity_id
_entity_poly.type
_entity_poly.pdbx_seq_one_letter_code
_entity_poly.pdbx_strand_id
1 'polypeptide(L)'
;MAHTYVAYIDESGDDGLDKPFRQVGNAGGSSKWLIISACLFRQTHTLDAVRWRDEINAKMPERQSRTLHFAKLHHGQKLAAVQTIASKPLRALSVVAAKEPIPPDIYVEKNQLYFYMTRYLIERLSWLCR
;
A
#
# COMPACT_ATOMS: atom_id res chain seq x y z
N MET A 1 20.20 19.02 -6.32
CA MET A 1 18.89 19.04 -7.00
C MET A 1 17.82 18.80 -5.95
N ALA A 2 16.76 19.61 -5.90
CA ALA A 2 15.63 19.40 -4.99
C ALA A 2 14.53 18.63 -5.73
N HIS A 3 13.98 17.58 -5.12
CA HIS A 3 12.87 16.82 -5.68
C HIS A 3 11.55 17.60 -5.60
N THR A 4 10.68 17.44 -6.59
CA THR A 4 9.37 18.11 -6.67
C THR A 4 8.20 17.22 -6.26
N TYR A 5 8.45 15.92 -6.08
CA TYR A 5 7.48 14.89 -5.71
C TYR A 5 8.00 14.00 -4.59
N VAL A 6 7.09 13.48 -3.77
CA VAL A 6 7.35 12.47 -2.74
C VAL A 6 6.46 11.28 -2.98
N ALA A 7 7.04 10.09 -2.96
CA ALA A 7 6.34 8.82 -2.98
C ALA A 7 6.61 8.06 -1.68
N TYR A 8 5.56 7.70 -0.95
CA TYR A 8 5.62 6.75 0.16
C TYR A 8 5.23 5.38 -0.37
N ILE A 9 6.12 4.39 -0.25
CA ILE A 9 5.92 3.04 -0.76
C ILE A 9 5.68 2.09 0.41
N ASP A 10 4.69 1.22 0.28
CA ASP A 10 4.34 0.19 1.26
C ASP A 10 3.71 -1.01 0.55
N GLU A 11 3.76 -2.18 1.19
CA GLU A 11 3.20 -3.43 0.67
C GLU A 11 2.02 -3.98 1.47
N SER A 12 1.25 -4.84 0.81
CA SER A 12 0.24 -5.68 1.45
C SER A 12 0.32 -7.10 0.92
N GLY A 13 0.38 -8.06 1.84
CA GLY A 13 0.71 -9.46 1.55
C GLY A 13 2.19 -9.76 1.75
N ASP A 14 2.55 -11.03 1.69
CA ASP A 14 3.93 -11.50 1.71
C ASP A 14 4.37 -11.96 0.32
N ASP A 15 5.67 -11.93 0.07
CA ASP A 15 6.31 -12.31 -1.18
C ASP A 15 6.50 -13.83 -1.35
N GLY A 16 6.27 -14.60 -0.28
CA GLY A 16 6.43 -16.06 -0.28
C GLY A 16 5.46 -16.77 -1.23
N LEU A 17 5.99 -17.75 -1.96
CA LEU A 17 5.24 -18.67 -2.83
C LEU A 17 5.20 -20.11 -2.28
N ASP A 18 5.99 -20.36 -1.22
CA ASP A 18 6.19 -21.65 -0.58
C ASP A 18 5.10 -22.01 0.44
N LYS A 19 4.38 -21.01 0.95
CA LYS A 19 3.34 -21.19 1.96
C LYS A 19 1.97 -21.45 1.33
N PRO A 20 1.12 -22.27 1.97
CA PRO A 20 -0.24 -22.45 1.51
C PRO A 20 -1.00 -21.11 1.51
N PHE A 21 -1.69 -20.84 0.42
CA PHE A 21 -2.55 -19.67 0.31
C PHE A 21 -3.77 -19.81 1.22
N ARG A 22 -4.22 -18.66 1.75
CA ARG A 22 -5.43 -18.57 2.56
C ARG A 22 -6.63 -19.08 1.76
N GLN A 23 -7.32 -20.05 2.34
CA GLN A 23 -8.59 -20.55 1.84
C GLN A 23 -9.76 -19.74 2.42
N VAL A 24 -10.86 -19.65 1.66
CA VAL A 24 -12.07 -18.96 2.10
C VAL A 24 -12.63 -19.65 3.34
N GLY A 25 -12.88 -18.89 4.40
CA GLY A 25 -13.41 -19.41 5.67
C GLY A 25 -12.36 -19.88 6.67
N ASN A 26 -11.08 -19.99 6.28
CA ASN A 26 -10.00 -20.41 7.20
C ASN A 26 -9.21 -19.21 7.74
N ALA A 27 -8.82 -19.31 9.01
CA ALA A 27 -7.81 -18.44 9.60
C ALA A 27 -6.41 -18.96 9.22
N GLY A 28 -5.53 -18.06 8.78
CA GLY A 28 -4.14 -18.39 8.41
C GLY A 28 -3.89 -18.45 6.91
N GLY A 29 -2.66 -18.79 6.53
CA GLY A 29 -2.21 -18.82 5.14
C GLY A 29 -1.80 -17.46 4.58
N SER A 30 -0.95 -17.53 3.55
CA SER A 30 -0.47 -16.37 2.79
C SER A 30 -1.59 -15.80 1.92
N SER A 31 -1.57 -14.49 1.67
CA SER A 31 -2.45 -13.90 0.65
C SER A 31 -2.14 -14.49 -0.73
N LYS A 32 -3.15 -14.66 -1.59
CA LYS A 32 -2.94 -15.00 -3.01
C LYS A 32 -2.37 -13.82 -3.81
N TRP A 33 -2.40 -12.63 -3.21
CA TRP A 33 -2.01 -11.37 -3.81
C TRP A 33 -0.84 -10.78 -3.04
N LEU A 34 0.18 -10.35 -3.77
CA LEU A 34 1.12 -9.34 -3.30
C LEU A 34 0.77 -8.02 -4.00
N ILE A 35 0.74 -6.94 -3.23
CA ILE A 35 0.46 -5.59 -3.72
C ILE A 35 1.57 -4.68 -3.21
N ILE A 36 2.22 -3.95 -4.11
CA ILE A 36 3.13 -2.85 -3.74
C ILE A 36 2.52 -1.56 -4.25
N SER A 37 2.33 -0.60 -3.34
CA SER A 37 1.67 0.66 -3.66
C SER A 37 2.53 1.86 -3.33
N ALA A 38 2.32 2.94 -4.05
CA ALA A 38 2.89 4.24 -3.78
C ALA A 38 1.79 5.28 -3.57
N CYS A 39 1.90 6.07 -2.50
CA CYS A 39 1.17 7.32 -2.33
C CYS A 39 2.07 8.47 -2.81
N LEU A 40 1.71 9.08 -3.94
CA LEU A 40 2.50 10.10 -4.63
C LEU A 40 1.82 11.47 -4.55
N PHE A 41 2.57 12.50 -4.15
CA PHE A 41 2.10 13.88 -4.18
C PHE A 41 3.27 14.86 -4.35
N ARG A 42 2.97 16.13 -4.62
CA ARG A 42 4.01 17.18 -4.72
C ARG A 42 4.69 17.39 -3.37
N GLN A 43 6.00 17.67 -3.39
CA GLN A 43 6.79 17.97 -2.19
C GLN A 43 6.20 19.08 -1.32
N THR A 44 5.43 20.00 -1.91
CA THR A 44 4.69 21.06 -1.19
C THR A 44 3.65 20.51 -0.20
N HIS A 45 3.17 19.28 -0.40
CA HIS A 45 2.15 18.64 0.44
C HIS A 45 2.73 17.69 1.50
N THR A 46 4.06 17.61 1.66
CA THR A 46 4.68 16.69 2.63
C THR A 46 4.20 16.90 4.06
N LEU A 47 4.03 18.15 4.50
CA LEU A 47 3.46 18.43 5.83
C LEU A 47 1.93 18.23 5.87
N ASP A 48 1.25 18.39 4.74
CA ASP A 48 -0.20 18.15 4.64
C ASP A 48 -0.54 16.67 4.84
N ALA A 49 0.34 15.74 4.46
CA ALA A 49 0.13 14.31 4.68
C ALA A 49 -0.08 13.96 6.16
N VAL A 50 0.63 14.64 7.07
CA VAL A 50 0.43 14.51 8.52
C VAL A 50 -0.96 15.01 8.93
N ARG A 51 -1.37 16.16 8.38
CA ARG A 51 -2.70 16.75 8.63
C ARG A 51 -3.83 15.87 8.10
N TRP A 52 -3.64 15.22 6.95
CA TRP A 52 -4.63 14.29 6.39
C TRP A 52 -4.84 13.07 7.31
N ARG A 53 -3.77 12.52 7.88
CA ARG A 53 -3.87 11.47 8.91
C ARG A 53 -4.67 11.98 10.11
N ASP A 54 -4.37 13.18 10.59
CA ASP A 54 -5.03 13.76 11.76
C ASP A 54 -6.53 14.02 11.50
N GLU A 55 -6.88 14.45 10.29
CA GLU A 55 -8.28 14.59 9.84
C GLU A 55 -9.02 13.25 9.85
N ILE A 56 -8.38 12.16 9.42
CA ILE A 56 -8.96 10.81 9.48
C ILE A 56 -9.17 10.38 10.93
N ASN A 57 -8.18 10.59 11.79
CA ASN A 57 -8.26 10.26 13.21
C ASN A 57 -9.36 11.07 13.92
N ALA A 58 -9.53 12.35 13.58
CA ALA A 58 -10.57 13.20 14.15
C ALA A 58 -11.99 12.71 13.85
N LYS A 59 -12.19 11.98 12.73
CA LYS A 59 -13.46 11.31 12.40
C LYS A 59 -13.69 10.01 13.20
N MET A 60 -12.73 9.61 14.03
CA MET A 60 -12.73 8.37 14.82
C MET A 60 -12.38 8.67 16.29
N PRO A 61 -13.15 9.50 17.00
CA PRO A 61 -12.80 10.00 18.33
C PRO A 61 -12.65 8.89 19.39
N GLU A 62 -13.32 7.75 19.21
CA GLU A 62 -13.18 6.59 20.10
C GLU A 62 -11.81 5.90 19.98
N ARG A 63 -11.00 6.28 18.98
CA ARG A 63 -9.71 5.69 18.67
C ARG A 63 -8.65 6.77 18.46
N GLN A 64 -8.40 7.59 19.47
CA GLN A 64 -7.30 8.55 19.50
C GLN A 64 -5.95 7.84 19.69
N SER A 65 -5.50 7.10 18.68
CA SER A 65 -4.15 6.57 18.61
C SER A 65 -3.30 7.41 17.66
N ARG A 66 -2.03 7.59 17.99
CA ARG A 66 -1.05 8.20 17.07
C ARG A 66 -0.87 7.37 15.79
N THR A 67 -1.22 6.09 15.83
CA THR A 67 -1.00 5.16 14.71
C THR A 67 -2.32 4.70 14.10
N LEU A 68 -2.54 5.06 12.83
CA LEU A 68 -3.70 4.64 12.05
C LEU A 68 -3.39 3.33 11.29
N HIS A 69 -3.65 2.18 11.92
CA HIS A 69 -3.53 0.89 11.24
C HIS A 69 -4.82 0.55 10.49
N PHE A 70 -4.85 0.82 9.18
CA PHE A 70 -6.04 0.61 8.32
C PHE A 70 -6.64 -0.79 8.44
N ALA A 71 -5.82 -1.83 8.54
CA ALA A 71 -6.27 -3.21 8.69
C ALA A 71 -7.15 -3.43 9.93
N LYS A 72 -6.90 -2.69 11.02
CA LYS A 72 -7.63 -2.79 12.30
C LYS A 72 -8.89 -1.93 12.35
N LEU A 73 -9.18 -1.14 11.31
CA LEU A 73 -10.39 -0.31 11.24
C LEU A 73 -11.62 -1.18 10.90
N HIS A 74 -12.77 -0.88 11.50
CA HIS A 74 -14.03 -1.48 11.06
C HIS A 74 -14.51 -0.88 9.72
N HIS A 75 -15.53 -1.46 9.11
CA HIS A 75 -15.97 -1.07 7.76
C HIS A 75 -16.29 0.44 7.63
N GLY A 76 -17.12 1.00 8.51
CA GLY A 76 -17.43 2.43 8.53
C GLY A 76 -16.19 3.33 8.69
N GLN A 77 -15.24 2.97 9.56
CA GLN A 77 -13.97 3.68 9.71
C GLN A 77 -13.12 3.63 8.43
N LYS A 78 -13.06 2.47 7.77
CA LYS A 78 -12.35 2.31 6.49
C LYS A 78 -12.94 3.22 5.43
N LEU A 79 -14.27 3.28 5.31
CA LEU A 79 -14.95 4.18 4.38
C LEU A 79 -14.62 5.65 4.65
N ALA A 80 -14.71 6.08 5.91
CA ALA A 80 -14.38 7.45 6.29
C ALA A 80 -12.91 7.81 5.97
N ALA A 81 -11.97 6.90 6.22
CA ALA A 81 -10.56 7.09 5.89
C ALA A 81 -10.34 7.21 4.37
N VAL A 82 -10.90 6.28 3.59
CA VAL A 82 -10.76 6.27 2.12
C VAL A 82 -11.39 7.51 1.49
N GLN A 83 -12.60 7.89 1.89
CA GLN A 83 -13.27 9.10 1.39
C GLN A 83 -12.46 10.36 1.68
N THR A 84 -11.85 10.43 2.88
CA THR A 84 -11.00 11.56 3.25
C THR A 84 -9.78 11.66 2.36
N ILE A 85 -9.03 10.56 2.21
CA ILE A 85 -7.83 10.48 1.36
C ILE A 85 -8.14 10.73 -0.12
N ALA A 86 -9.26 10.22 -0.62
CA ALA A 86 -9.67 10.36 -2.02
C ALA A 86 -9.88 11.82 -2.45
N SER A 87 -10.17 12.72 -1.51
CA SER A 87 -10.34 14.16 -1.79
C SER A 87 -9.02 14.95 -1.80
N LYS A 88 -7.89 14.33 -1.45
CA LYS A 88 -6.60 15.02 -1.29
C LYS A 88 -5.82 15.07 -2.61
N PRO A 89 -4.91 16.04 -2.79
CA PRO A 89 -4.11 16.18 -4.01
C PRO A 89 -2.97 15.14 -4.07
N LEU A 90 -3.33 13.85 -4.03
CA LEU A 90 -2.44 12.71 -4.12
C LEU A 90 -2.88 11.75 -5.23
N ARG A 91 -1.94 10.93 -5.67
CA ARG A 91 -2.18 9.81 -6.58
C ARG A 91 -1.75 8.53 -5.90
N ALA A 92 -2.56 7.48 -6.01
CA ALA A 92 -2.17 6.14 -5.63
C ALA A 92 -1.79 5.35 -6.88
N LEU A 93 -0.69 4.61 -6.81
CA LEU A 93 -0.27 3.66 -7.83
C LEU A 93 -0.05 2.33 -7.16
N SER A 94 -0.53 1.25 -7.78
CA SER A 94 -0.38 -0.09 -7.23
C SER A 94 0.07 -1.03 -8.34
N VAL A 95 1.08 -1.84 -8.05
CA VAL A 95 1.43 -3.03 -8.84
C VAL A 95 0.93 -4.24 -8.06
N VAL A 96 0.19 -5.11 -8.74
CA VAL A 96 -0.49 -6.26 -8.14
C VAL A 96 -0.04 -7.52 -8.84
N ALA A 97 0.39 -8.53 -8.07
CA ALA A 97 0.74 -9.83 -8.59
C ALA A 97 -0.23 -10.90 -8.05
N ALA A 98 -0.80 -11.68 -8.97
CA ALA A 98 -1.44 -12.94 -8.63
C ALA A 98 -0.34 -13.98 -8.40
N LYS A 99 -0.24 -14.55 -7.20
CA LYS A 99 0.82 -15.50 -6.84
C LYS A 99 0.53 -16.93 -7.31
N GLU A 100 -0.74 -17.31 -7.38
CA GLU A 100 -1.17 -18.66 -7.76
C GLU A 100 -0.64 -19.17 -9.12
N PRO A 101 -0.68 -18.38 -10.22
CA PRO A 101 -0.20 -18.87 -11.52
C PRO A 101 1.32 -18.82 -11.67
N ILE A 102 2.06 -18.31 -10.67
CA ILE A 102 3.51 -18.17 -10.76
C ILE A 102 4.16 -19.54 -10.50
N PRO A 103 4.96 -20.08 -11.44
CA PRO A 103 5.69 -21.32 -11.19
C PRO A 103 6.70 -21.17 -10.03
N PRO A 104 6.89 -22.24 -9.21
CA PRO A 104 7.68 -22.16 -7.98
C PRO A 104 9.18 -21.93 -8.21
N ASP A 105 9.67 -22.15 -9.42
CA ASP A 105 11.08 -22.01 -9.83
C ASP A 105 11.44 -20.61 -10.36
N ILE A 106 10.46 -19.70 -10.49
CA ILE A 106 10.71 -18.35 -11.03
C ILE A 106 11.29 -17.41 -9.97
N TYR A 107 10.73 -17.41 -8.76
CA TYR A 107 11.17 -16.53 -7.67
C TYR A 107 11.59 -17.37 -6.46
N VAL A 108 12.85 -17.79 -6.48
CA VAL A 108 13.40 -18.77 -5.53
C VAL A 108 14.08 -18.10 -4.34
N GLU A 109 14.68 -16.92 -4.56
CA GLU A 109 15.34 -16.17 -3.50
C GLU A 109 14.37 -15.22 -2.80
N LYS A 110 14.65 -14.97 -1.53
CA LYS A 110 13.90 -14.03 -0.69
C LYS A 110 13.79 -12.66 -1.36
N ASN A 111 12.60 -12.05 -1.32
CA ASN A 111 12.29 -10.73 -1.87
C ASN A 111 12.40 -10.59 -3.40
N GLN A 112 12.64 -11.66 -4.17
CA GLN A 112 12.75 -11.52 -5.64
C GLN A 112 11.48 -10.97 -6.27
N LEU A 113 10.31 -11.53 -5.93
CA LEU A 113 9.02 -11.03 -6.42
C LEU A 113 8.76 -9.59 -5.96
N TYR A 114 9.11 -9.26 -4.71
CA TYR A 114 8.99 -7.91 -4.17
C TYR A 114 9.83 -6.90 -4.94
N PHE A 115 11.11 -7.19 -5.19
CA PHE A 115 12.01 -6.30 -5.92
C PHE A 115 11.59 -6.17 -7.39
N TYR A 116 11.16 -7.26 -8.01
CA TYR A 116 10.62 -7.24 -9.36
C TYR A 116 9.41 -6.31 -9.47
N MET A 117 8.44 -6.45 -8.57
CA MET A 117 7.26 -5.57 -8.52
C MET A 117 7.61 -4.12 -8.18
N THR A 118 8.55 -3.90 -7.27
CA THR A 118 9.02 -2.56 -6.87
C THR A 118 9.66 -1.83 -8.05
N ARG A 119 10.43 -2.55 -8.88
CA ARG A 119 10.97 -2.01 -10.13
C ARG A 119 9.85 -1.49 -11.02
N TYR A 120 8.80 -2.28 -11.29
CA TYR A 120 7.65 -1.81 -12.07
C TYR A 120 6.99 -0.58 -11.45
N LEU A 121 6.83 -0.54 -10.14
CA LEU A 121 6.23 0.59 -9.45
C LEU A 121 7.06 1.88 -9.67
N ILE A 122 8.38 1.80 -9.49
CA ILE A 122 9.30 2.93 -9.71
C ILE A 122 9.28 3.38 -11.17
N GLU A 123 9.27 2.45 -12.13
CA GLU A 123 9.13 2.77 -13.55
C GLU A 123 7.84 3.57 -13.80
N ARG A 124 6.69 3.17 -13.24
CA ARG A 124 5.43 3.93 -13.38
C ARG A 124 5.44 5.27 -12.65
N LEU A 125 6.07 5.35 -11.49
CA LEU A 125 6.25 6.62 -10.76
C LEU A 125 7.06 7.62 -11.60
N SER A 126 8.12 7.17 -12.28
CA SER A 126 8.93 8.02 -13.14
C SER A 126 8.14 8.66 -14.29
N TRP A 127 7.09 7.99 -14.77
CA TRP A 127 6.23 8.53 -15.84
C TRP A 127 5.32 9.66 -15.35
N LEU A 128 4.96 9.65 -14.06
CA LEU A 128 4.14 10.70 -13.45
C LEU A 128 4.96 11.88 -12.91
N CYS A 129 6.22 11.65 -12.57
CA CYS A 129 7.12 12.65 -11.95
C CYS A 129 8.01 13.33 -13.00
N ARG A 130 7.41 13.84 -14.08
CA ARG A 130 8.11 14.62 -15.11
C ARG A 130 8.14 16.11 -14.78
#